data_AF-A0AAU4EH62-F1
#
_entry.id   AF-A0AAU4EH62-F1
#
_cell.length_a   1.000
_cell.length_b   1.000
_cell.length_c   1.000
_cell.angle_alpha   90.00
_cell.angle_beta   90.00
_cell.angle_gamma   90.00
#
_symmetry.space_group_name_H-M   'P 1'
#
loop_
_entity.id
_entity.type
_entity.pdbx_description
1 polymer ?
#
loop_
_entity_poly.entity_id
_entity_poly.type
_entity_poly.pdbx_seq_one_letter_code
_entity_poly.pdbx_strand_id
1 'polypeptide(L)'
;MGAQVPTRAEVAQAAVWLCRHGVRVRVPTRLLATRLGMRGGARPQAVLGRLAVLYLAGTAGALGYQCLQYLPGVRGVEMTDSKVAYFLLFAIQGAIWSALRQRDRKAAAALGARALDRPRPPWHALRSGWYFASVVVTFAGGAALGATMFFTTGYRTYAWSWLGLLAMGTVVFGAAFAGVVRRPVIAEDEPSLAVDAVLRIEDLSLTLPAIYAFPVLTDLVTPHRQPPGFAPWLAGYAALAIALQVVDAIIHGRRRPALPDGDYGVPSPDPQFAQTAVNRSPRRHPSDPDGLRDAGGGRPGDRIPPTRPRCRPD
;
A
#
# COMPACT_ATOMS: atom_id res chain seq x y z
N MET A 1 -1.27 -18.93 -25.51
CA MET A 1 -1.71 -17.65 -24.90
C MET A 1 -0.72 -16.57 -25.27
N GLY A 2 -1.13 -15.52 -25.99
CA GLY A 2 -0.24 -14.44 -26.41
C GLY A 2 0.26 -13.62 -25.21
N ALA A 3 1.56 -13.32 -25.16
CA ALA A 3 2.13 -12.45 -24.15
C ALA A 3 1.44 -11.09 -24.20
N GLN A 4 0.80 -10.68 -23.10
CA GLN A 4 0.11 -9.40 -23.04
C GLN A 4 1.14 -8.27 -23.18
N VAL A 5 1.05 -7.50 -24.27
CA VAL A 5 1.94 -6.37 -24.52
C VAL A 5 1.56 -5.24 -23.55
N PRO A 6 2.49 -4.72 -22.72
CA PRO A 6 2.20 -3.62 -21.82
C PRO A 6 1.83 -2.36 -22.61
N THR A 7 0.81 -1.66 -22.15
CA THR A 7 0.38 -0.40 -22.74
C THR A 7 1.41 0.70 -22.47
N ARG A 8 1.45 1.75 -23.30
CA ARG A 8 2.36 2.90 -23.09
C ARG A 8 2.20 3.55 -21.72
N ALA A 9 0.97 3.61 -21.20
CA ALA A 9 0.69 4.13 -19.86
C ALA A 9 1.28 3.25 -18.75
N GLU A 10 1.19 1.92 -18.89
CA GLU A 10 1.79 0.98 -17.93
C GLU A 10 3.33 1.10 -17.93
N VAL A 11 3.94 1.23 -19.11
CA VAL A 11 5.39 1.47 -19.26
C VAL A 11 5.82 2.77 -18.58
N ALA A 12 5.10 3.88 -18.82
CA ALA A 12 5.40 5.18 -18.22
C ALA A 12 5.26 5.16 -16.68
N GLN A 13 4.19 4.58 -16.16
CA GLN A 13 3.98 4.47 -14.71
C GLN A 13 5.02 3.57 -14.04
N ALA A 14 5.44 2.49 -14.71
CA ALA A 14 6.51 1.64 -14.25
C ALA A 14 7.85 2.38 -14.18
N ALA A 15 8.19 3.17 -15.20
CA ALA A 15 9.38 4.03 -15.18
C ALA A 15 9.33 5.08 -14.05
N VAL A 16 8.18 5.71 -13.82
CA VAL A 16 7.98 6.65 -12.69
C VAL A 16 8.14 5.94 -11.34
N TRP A 17 7.58 4.74 -11.18
CA TRP A 17 7.74 3.97 -9.95
C TRP A 17 9.21 3.59 -9.70
N LEU A 18 9.93 3.15 -10.74
CA LEU A 18 11.35 2.80 -10.66
C LEU A 18 12.21 4.03 -10.32
N CYS A 19 11.94 5.18 -10.95
CA CYS A 19 12.61 6.43 -10.64
C CYS A 19 12.41 6.83 -9.17
N ARG A 20 11.21 6.69 -8.62
CA ARG A 20 10.94 6.96 -7.18
C ARG A 20 11.75 6.05 -6.25
N HIS A 21 12.20 4.90 -6.74
CA HIS A 21 13.04 3.95 -6.02
C HIS A 21 14.53 4.04 -6.41
N GLY A 22 14.93 5.09 -7.14
CA GLY A 22 16.33 5.38 -7.49
C GLY A 22 16.80 4.80 -8.83
N VAL A 23 15.94 4.10 -9.56
CA VAL A 23 16.30 3.44 -10.82
C VAL A 23 15.77 4.22 -12.02
N ARG A 24 16.65 4.65 -12.92
CA ARG A 24 16.29 5.39 -14.14
C ARG A 24 16.25 4.46 -15.34
N VAL A 25 15.04 4.18 -15.84
CA VAL A 25 14.85 3.40 -17.06
C VAL A 25 13.89 4.12 -18.00
N ARG A 26 14.18 4.03 -19.31
CA ARG A 26 13.30 4.55 -20.37
C ARG A 26 12.21 3.53 -20.70
N VAL A 27 12.58 2.26 -20.77
CA VAL A 27 11.66 1.17 -21.09
C VAL A 27 11.89 0.04 -20.09
N PRO A 28 11.06 -0.09 -19.05
CA PRO A 28 11.13 -1.21 -18.11
C PRO A 28 10.93 -2.55 -18.83
N THR A 29 11.43 -3.64 -18.23
CA THR A 29 11.15 -5.00 -18.74
C THR A 29 9.63 -5.23 -18.80
N ARG A 30 9.17 -6.12 -19.69
CA ARG A 30 7.73 -6.36 -19.90
C ARG A 30 7.03 -6.81 -18.61
N LEU A 31 7.70 -7.65 -17.82
CA LEU A 31 7.18 -8.07 -16.51
C LEU A 31 7.01 -6.87 -15.57
N LEU A 32 8.04 -6.02 -15.45
CA LEU A 32 8.00 -4.85 -14.57
C LEU A 32 6.94 -3.85 -15.04
N ALA A 33 6.85 -3.58 -16.35
CA ALA A 33 5.84 -2.70 -16.92
C ALA A 33 4.42 -3.15 -16.57
N THR A 34 4.11 -4.45 -16.72
CA THR A 34 2.76 -4.97 -16.41
C THR A 34 2.43 -4.96 -14.92
N ARG A 35 3.41 -5.20 -14.03
CA ARG A 35 3.18 -5.22 -12.57
C ARG A 35 3.12 -3.83 -11.95
N LEU A 36 4.05 -2.95 -12.33
CA LEU A 36 4.16 -1.60 -11.79
C LEU A 36 3.16 -0.64 -12.41
N GLY A 37 2.82 -0.84 -13.68
CA GLY A 37 1.88 0.01 -14.43
C GLY A 37 0.44 0.02 -13.91
N MET A 38 0.11 -0.79 -12.91
CA MET A 38 -1.18 -0.76 -12.23
C MET A 38 -1.13 0.07 -10.93
N ARG A 39 0.05 0.17 -10.31
CA ARG A 39 0.25 0.84 -9.02
C ARG A 39 0.38 2.36 -9.16
N GLY A 40 0.69 2.84 -10.36
CA GLY A 40 0.82 4.27 -10.66
C GLY A 40 -0.47 4.95 -11.15
N GLY A 41 -1.56 4.21 -11.37
CA GLY A 41 -2.76 4.75 -12.00
C GLY A 41 -3.46 3.70 -12.85
N ALA A 42 -4.16 2.78 -12.19
CA ALA A 42 -5.11 1.91 -12.86
C ALA A 42 -6.11 2.75 -13.68
N ARG A 43 -6.51 2.26 -14.88
CA ARG A 43 -7.49 2.95 -15.73
C ARG A 43 -8.71 3.34 -14.87
N PRO A 44 -9.01 4.64 -14.71
CA PRO A 44 -10.00 5.11 -13.74
C PRO A 44 -11.34 4.43 -13.98
N GLN A 45 -11.71 4.17 -15.24
CA GLN A 45 -12.97 3.51 -15.59
C GLN A 45 -13.10 2.07 -15.07
N ALA A 46 -12.05 1.25 -15.16
CA ALA A 46 -12.10 -0.15 -14.72
C ALA A 46 -12.03 -0.30 -13.20
N VAL A 47 -11.45 0.70 -12.53
CA VAL A 47 -11.50 0.83 -11.06
C VAL A 47 -12.86 1.35 -10.64
N LEU A 48 -13.39 2.36 -11.33
CA LEU A 48 -14.68 2.98 -11.03
C LEU A 48 -15.83 1.99 -11.17
N GLY A 49 -15.88 1.18 -12.23
CA GLY A 49 -16.90 0.14 -12.39
C GLY A 49 -16.85 -0.90 -11.25
N ARG A 50 -15.65 -1.28 -10.81
CA ARG A 50 -15.48 -2.19 -9.66
C ARG A 50 -15.86 -1.55 -8.34
N LEU A 51 -15.46 -0.29 -8.13
CA LEU A 51 -15.86 0.50 -6.98
C LEU A 51 -17.38 0.65 -6.93
N ALA A 52 -18.04 0.89 -8.06
CA ALA A 52 -19.50 0.99 -8.15
C ALA A 52 -20.18 -0.34 -7.78
N VAL A 53 -19.73 -1.46 -8.37
CA VAL A 53 -20.27 -2.80 -8.03
C VAL A 53 -20.09 -3.11 -6.55
N LEU A 54 -18.92 -2.81 -5.98
CA LEU A 54 -18.64 -3.10 -4.58
C LEU A 54 -19.31 -2.11 -3.64
N TYR A 55 -19.48 -0.84 -4.05
CA TYR A 55 -20.29 0.13 -3.33
C TYR A 55 -21.75 -0.33 -3.25
N LEU A 56 -22.32 -0.81 -4.36
CA LEU A 56 -23.67 -1.38 -4.38
C LEU A 56 -23.75 -2.62 -3.49
N ALA A 57 -22.77 -3.52 -3.56
CA ALA A 57 -22.70 -4.70 -2.70
C ALA A 57 -22.56 -4.34 -1.21
N GLY A 58 -21.75 -3.33 -0.88
CA GLY A 58 -21.58 -2.81 0.48
C GLY A 58 -22.86 -2.15 0.98
N THR A 59 -23.54 -1.38 0.14
CA THR A 59 -24.84 -0.77 0.45
C THR A 59 -25.89 -1.85 0.69
N ALA A 60 -25.98 -2.85 -0.19
CA ALA A 60 -26.88 -3.99 -0.03
C ALA A 60 -26.55 -4.79 1.25
N GLY A 61 -25.27 -4.99 1.55
CA GLY A 61 -24.81 -5.59 2.80
C GLY A 61 -25.23 -4.80 4.03
N ALA A 62 -25.08 -3.47 4.01
CA ALA A 62 -25.54 -2.59 5.08
C ALA A 62 -27.06 -2.62 5.27
N LEU A 63 -27.83 -2.66 4.17
CA LEU A 63 -29.29 -2.81 4.22
C LEU A 63 -29.71 -4.18 4.76
N GLY A 64 -29.10 -5.26 4.29
CA GLY A 64 -29.34 -6.61 4.82
C GLY A 64 -28.97 -6.73 6.30
N TYR A 65 -27.88 -6.06 6.70
CA TYR A 65 -27.49 -5.97 8.10
C TYR A 65 -28.48 -5.15 8.92
N GLN A 66 -29.03 -4.08 8.37
CA GLN A 66 -30.09 -3.30 9.00
C GLN A 66 -31.35 -4.16 9.22
N CYS A 67 -31.67 -5.09 8.33
CA CYS A 67 -32.79 -6.01 8.51
C CYS A 67 -32.65 -6.92 9.74
N LEU A 68 -31.45 -7.11 10.31
CA LEU A 68 -31.27 -7.86 11.56
C LEU A 68 -32.04 -7.24 12.73
N GLN A 69 -32.38 -5.96 12.65
CA GLN A 69 -33.20 -5.28 13.65
C GLN A 69 -34.62 -5.86 13.77
N TYR A 70 -35.10 -6.58 12.75
CA TYR A 70 -36.43 -7.19 12.74
C TYR A 70 -36.43 -8.60 13.34
N LEU A 71 -35.27 -9.14 13.73
CA LEU A 71 -35.19 -10.43 14.39
C LEU A 71 -35.66 -10.35 15.85
N PRO A 72 -36.36 -11.38 16.36
CA PRO A 72 -36.81 -11.40 17.75
C PRO A 72 -35.61 -11.31 18.70
N GLY A 73 -35.68 -10.38 19.65
CA GLY A 73 -34.62 -10.14 20.63
C GLY A 73 -33.56 -9.09 20.23
N VAL A 74 -33.65 -8.51 19.03
CA VAL A 74 -32.76 -7.43 18.60
C VAL A 74 -33.43 -6.07 18.81
N ARG A 75 -32.83 -5.20 19.63
CA ARG A 75 -33.30 -3.83 19.80
C ARG A 75 -32.69 -2.95 18.72
N GLY A 76 -33.41 -2.76 17.62
CA GLY A 76 -32.91 -2.02 16.44
C GLY A 76 -32.32 -0.63 16.72
N VAL A 77 -32.85 0.08 17.72
CA VAL A 77 -32.38 1.41 18.15
C VAL A 77 -30.94 1.37 18.69
N GLU A 78 -30.49 0.21 19.17
CA GLU A 78 -29.17 0.00 19.77
C GLU A 78 -28.12 -0.52 18.76
N MET A 79 -28.47 -0.75 17.48
CA MET A 79 -27.47 -1.16 16.49
C MET A 79 -26.48 -0.04 16.18
N THR A 80 -25.22 -0.42 16.00
CA THR A 80 -24.12 0.47 15.59
C THR A 80 -24.51 1.27 14.34
N ASP A 81 -24.36 2.60 14.38
CA ASP A 81 -24.64 3.48 13.22
C ASP A 81 -23.53 3.39 12.18
N SER A 82 -22.31 3.13 12.64
CA SER A 82 -21.13 2.97 11.81
C SER A 82 -21.14 1.77 10.85
N LYS A 83 -22.17 0.91 10.90
CA LYS A 83 -22.33 -0.24 9.99
C LYS A 83 -22.17 0.14 8.52
N VAL A 84 -22.76 1.25 8.06
CA VAL A 84 -22.66 1.68 6.65
C VAL A 84 -21.20 1.97 6.30
N ALA A 85 -20.49 2.69 7.17
CA ALA A 85 -19.07 2.97 6.98
C ALA A 85 -18.24 1.68 6.94
N TYR A 86 -18.48 0.73 7.83
CA TYR A 86 -17.81 -0.59 7.79
C TYR A 86 -18.03 -1.32 6.46
N PHE A 87 -19.27 -1.44 5.99
CA PHE A 87 -19.55 -2.15 4.74
C PHE A 87 -18.93 -1.46 3.52
N LEU A 88 -18.94 -0.12 3.48
CA LEU A 88 -18.23 0.63 2.44
C LEU A 88 -16.72 0.40 2.48
N LEU A 89 -16.12 0.34 3.68
CA LEU A 89 -14.71 0.01 3.83
C LEU A 89 -14.40 -1.42 3.38
N PHE A 90 -15.22 -2.42 3.75
CA PHE A 90 -15.06 -3.79 3.27
C PHE A 90 -15.10 -3.87 1.74
N ALA A 91 -16.05 -3.17 1.14
CA ALA A 91 -16.22 -3.07 -0.31
C ALA A 91 -14.99 -2.45 -0.99
N ILE A 92 -14.53 -1.29 -0.52
CA ILE A 92 -13.37 -0.59 -1.08
C ILE A 92 -12.10 -1.45 -0.94
N GLN A 93 -11.87 -2.01 0.26
CA GLN A 93 -10.71 -2.85 0.53
C GLN A 93 -10.73 -4.11 -0.35
N GLY A 94 -11.88 -4.77 -0.48
CA GLY A 94 -12.08 -5.90 -1.38
C GLY A 94 -11.87 -5.56 -2.85
N ALA A 95 -12.27 -4.35 -3.28
CA ALA A 95 -12.08 -3.86 -4.65
C ALA A 95 -10.61 -3.78 -5.01
N ILE A 96 -9.85 -3.10 -4.15
CA ILE A 96 -8.42 -2.89 -4.31
C ILE A 96 -7.71 -4.24 -4.34
N TRP A 97 -7.99 -5.12 -3.38
CA TRP A 97 -7.32 -6.41 -3.27
C TRP A 97 -7.65 -7.40 -4.38
N SER A 98 -8.92 -7.49 -4.77
CA SER A 98 -9.32 -8.36 -5.87
C SER A 98 -8.66 -7.93 -7.18
N ALA A 99 -8.54 -6.62 -7.42
CA ALA A 99 -7.87 -6.07 -8.60
C ALA A 99 -6.37 -6.41 -8.63
N LEU A 100 -5.68 -6.22 -7.51
CA LEU A 100 -4.26 -6.57 -7.36
C LEU A 100 -4.05 -8.08 -7.56
N ARG A 101 -4.83 -8.93 -6.88
CA ARG A 101 -4.71 -10.39 -6.98
C ARG A 101 -4.96 -10.92 -8.39
N GLN A 102 -5.97 -10.42 -9.09
CA GLN A 102 -6.25 -10.85 -10.46
C GLN A 102 -5.07 -10.58 -11.39
N ARG A 103 -4.39 -9.44 -11.22
CA ARG A 103 -3.22 -9.07 -12.04
C ARG A 103 -1.98 -9.86 -11.66
N ASP A 104 -1.72 -10.04 -10.37
CA ASP A 104 -0.62 -10.89 -9.90
C ASP A 104 -0.79 -12.33 -10.40
N ARG A 105 -2.02 -12.87 -10.42
CA ARG A 105 -2.30 -14.18 -11.02
C ARG A 105 -2.01 -14.23 -12.52
N LYS A 106 -2.38 -13.19 -13.26
CA LYS A 106 -2.10 -13.09 -14.70
C LYS A 106 -0.59 -12.98 -14.97
N ALA A 107 0.13 -12.19 -14.18
CA ALA A 107 1.58 -12.06 -14.28
C ALA A 107 2.26 -13.41 -13.96
N ALA A 108 1.87 -14.08 -12.87
CA ALA A 108 2.38 -15.40 -12.52
C ALA A 108 2.10 -16.44 -13.62
N ALA A 109 0.89 -16.44 -14.19
CA ALA A 109 0.54 -17.33 -15.30
C ALA A 109 1.36 -17.05 -16.58
N ALA A 110 1.68 -15.78 -16.86
CA ALA A 110 2.49 -15.40 -18.01
C ALA A 110 3.98 -15.76 -17.86
N LEU A 111 4.49 -15.82 -16.63
CA LEU A 111 5.84 -16.29 -16.33
C LEU A 111 6.00 -17.78 -16.66
N GLY A 112 5.07 -18.61 -16.19
CA GLY A 112 5.14 -20.06 -16.35
C GLY A 112 6.46 -20.61 -15.80
N ALA A 113 7.17 -21.40 -16.62
CA ALA A 113 8.46 -22.00 -16.26
C ALA A 113 9.62 -21.00 -16.14
N ARG A 114 9.44 -19.73 -16.54
CA ARG A 114 10.47 -18.68 -16.43
C ARG A 114 10.53 -18.01 -15.05
N ALA A 115 9.62 -18.38 -14.14
CA ALA A 115 9.63 -17.86 -12.79
C ALA A 115 10.86 -18.38 -12.03
N LEU A 116 11.58 -17.49 -11.35
CA LEU A 116 12.66 -17.86 -10.45
C LEU A 116 12.15 -18.76 -9.32
N ASP A 117 12.78 -19.91 -9.14
CA ASP A 117 12.53 -20.79 -8.00
C ASP A 117 13.27 -20.26 -6.76
N ARG A 118 12.61 -19.39 -6.02
CA ARG A 118 13.12 -18.83 -4.77
C ARG A 118 12.14 -19.07 -3.62
N PRO A 119 12.63 -19.39 -2.41
CA PRO A 119 11.79 -19.50 -1.24
C PRO A 119 11.12 -18.16 -0.95
N ARG A 120 9.89 -18.23 -0.44
CA ARG A 120 9.14 -17.02 -0.08
C ARG A 120 9.81 -16.33 1.11
N PRO A 121 9.88 -14.99 1.12
CA PRO A 121 10.35 -14.28 2.29
C PRO A 121 9.41 -14.55 3.47
N PRO A 122 9.95 -14.76 4.68
CA PRO A 122 9.11 -14.97 5.85
C PRO A 122 8.30 -13.71 6.16
N TRP A 123 7.05 -13.87 6.59
CA TRP A 123 6.11 -12.75 6.76
C TRP A 123 6.58 -11.71 7.79
N HIS A 124 7.31 -12.15 8.83
CA HIS A 124 7.84 -11.26 9.87
C HIS A 124 8.98 -10.37 9.35
N ALA A 125 9.67 -10.77 8.28
CA ALA A 125 10.68 -9.92 7.64
C ALA A 125 10.06 -8.79 6.82
N LEU A 126 8.75 -8.87 6.51
CA LEU A 126 8.09 -7.89 5.65
C LEU A 126 7.64 -6.64 6.41
N ARG A 127 7.40 -6.70 7.72
CA ARG A 127 6.88 -5.57 8.51
C ARG A 127 7.40 -5.53 9.94
N SER A 128 7.45 -4.31 10.48
CA SER A 128 7.85 -4.06 11.86
C SER A 128 6.82 -4.50 12.90
N GLY A 129 7.26 -4.61 14.16
CA GLY A 129 6.36 -4.83 15.30
C GLY A 129 5.24 -3.79 15.43
N TRP A 130 5.43 -2.55 14.95
CA TRP A 130 4.40 -1.49 15.00
C TRP A 130 3.18 -1.82 14.13
N TYR A 131 3.40 -2.44 12.98
CA TYR A 131 2.31 -2.92 12.13
C TYR A 131 1.48 -3.98 12.87
N PHE A 132 2.13 -4.95 13.52
CA PHE A 132 1.43 -5.98 14.29
C PHE A 132 0.74 -5.42 15.52
N ALA A 133 1.34 -4.43 16.19
CA ALA A 133 0.68 -3.71 17.28
C ALA A 133 -0.61 -3.03 16.79
N SER A 134 -0.59 -2.39 15.63
CA SER A 134 -1.79 -1.80 15.00
C SER A 134 -2.87 -2.86 14.72
N VAL A 135 -2.49 -4.04 14.19
CA VAL A 135 -3.42 -5.16 13.97
C VAL A 135 -4.02 -5.64 15.30
N VAL A 136 -3.19 -5.89 16.30
CA VAL A 136 -3.62 -6.39 17.62
C VAL A 136 -4.54 -5.39 18.30
N VAL A 137 -4.15 -4.11 18.37
CA VAL A 137 -4.99 -3.07 18.97
C VAL A 137 -6.32 -2.95 18.23
N THR A 138 -6.32 -2.93 16.89
CA THR A 138 -7.55 -2.81 16.11
C THR A 138 -8.50 -3.97 16.38
N PHE A 139 -8.06 -5.22 16.21
CA PHE A 139 -8.96 -6.35 16.26
C PHE A 139 -9.14 -6.90 17.67
N ALA A 140 -8.05 -7.18 18.39
CA ALA A 140 -8.13 -7.71 19.74
C ALA A 140 -8.52 -6.64 20.76
N GLY A 141 -7.98 -5.41 20.64
CA GLY A 141 -8.39 -4.29 21.49
C GLY A 141 -9.84 -3.89 21.25
N GLY A 142 -10.26 -3.81 19.98
CA GLY A 142 -11.67 -3.59 19.62
C GLY A 142 -12.59 -4.69 20.17
N ALA A 143 -12.21 -5.97 20.01
CA ALA A 143 -12.98 -7.10 20.54
C ALA A 143 -13.06 -7.09 22.07
N ALA A 144 -11.97 -6.78 22.76
CA ALA A 144 -11.95 -6.68 24.22
C ALA A 144 -12.89 -5.56 24.71
N LEU A 145 -12.88 -4.40 24.03
CA LEU A 145 -13.76 -3.29 24.37
C LEU A 145 -15.24 -3.64 24.08
N GLY A 146 -15.52 -4.30 22.95
CA GLY A 146 -16.86 -4.79 22.62
C GLY A 146 -17.37 -5.83 23.61
N ALA A 147 -16.53 -6.80 24.01
CA ALA A 147 -16.87 -7.77 25.04
C ALA A 147 -17.11 -7.10 26.40
N THR A 148 -16.28 -6.12 26.76
CA THR A 148 -16.48 -5.35 27.99
C THR A 148 -17.84 -4.66 28.00
N MET A 149 -18.22 -3.97 26.92
CA MET A 149 -19.56 -3.38 26.79
C MET A 149 -20.67 -4.43 26.89
N PHE A 150 -20.49 -5.60 26.26
CA PHE A 150 -21.47 -6.68 26.28
C PHE A 150 -21.75 -7.20 27.69
N PHE A 151 -20.71 -7.39 28.51
CA PHE A 151 -20.83 -7.95 29.85
C PHE A 151 -21.17 -6.93 30.94
N THR A 152 -20.75 -5.67 30.77
CA THR A 152 -20.86 -4.64 31.82
C THR A 152 -22.01 -3.65 31.63
N THR A 153 -22.68 -3.68 30.47
CA THR A 153 -23.72 -2.70 30.14
C THR A 153 -25.01 -3.35 29.65
N GLY A 154 -26.10 -2.57 29.60
CA GLY A 154 -27.37 -2.99 28.99
C GLY A 154 -27.37 -2.97 27.46
N TYR A 155 -26.33 -2.43 26.81
CA TYR A 155 -26.26 -2.18 25.36
C TYR A 155 -25.73 -3.40 24.59
N ARG A 156 -26.33 -4.56 24.83
CA ARG A 156 -25.85 -5.84 24.26
C ARG A 156 -25.95 -5.86 22.74
N THR A 157 -26.98 -5.26 22.16
CA THR A 157 -27.15 -5.20 20.70
C THR A 157 -26.05 -4.38 20.05
N TYR A 158 -25.69 -3.22 20.62
CA TYR A 158 -24.56 -2.41 20.13
C TYR A 158 -23.25 -3.19 20.15
N ALA A 159 -22.94 -3.80 21.30
CA ALA A 159 -21.71 -4.56 21.49
C ALA A 159 -21.63 -5.74 20.52
N TRP A 160 -22.72 -6.49 20.37
CA TRP A 160 -22.80 -7.62 19.44
C TRP A 160 -22.66 -7.18 17.98
N SER A 161 -23.34 -6.09 17.58
CA SER A 161 -23.23 -5.60 16.21
C SER A 161 -21.81 -5.13 15.88
N TRP A 162 -21.17 -4.43 16.80
CA TRP A 162 -19.79 -3.99 16.63
C TRP A 162 -18.81 -5.17 16.56
N LEU A 163 -18.96 -6.18 17.44
CA LEU A 163 -18.15 -7.40 17.39
C LEU A 163 -18.31 -8.15 16.06
N GLY A 164 -19.54 -8.24 15.54
CA GLY A 164 -19.79 -8.83 14.23
C GLY A 164 -19.08 -8.08 13.08
N LEU A 165 -19.07 -6.74 13.13
CA LEU A 165 -18.37 -5.91 12.15
C LEU A 165 -16.84 -6.05 12.27
N LEU A 166 -16.29 -6.12 13.49
CA LEU A 166 -14.87 -6.41 13.71
C LEU A 166 -14.47 -7.80 13.23
N ALA A 167 -15.32 -8.81 13.46
CA ALA A 167 -15.09 -10.16 12.95
C ALA A 167 -15.04 -10.18 11.42
N MET A 168 -15.99 -9.51 10.76
CA MET A 168 -15.99 -9.36 9.29
C MET A 168 -14.73 -8.61 8.81
N GLY A 169 -14.36 -7.52 9.48
CA GLY A 169 -13.12 -6.79 9.18
C GLY A 169 -11.88 -7.66 9.31
N THR A 170 -11.83 -8.51 10.33
CA THR A 170 -10.74 -9.49 10.53
C THR A 170 -10.66 -10.47 9.36
N VAL A 171 -11.80 -10.94 8.84
CA VAL A 171 -11.84 -11.85 7.68
C VAL A 171 -11.34 -11.14 6.41
N VAL A 172 -11.82 -9.93 6.13
CA VAL A 172 -11.41 -9.15 4.94
C VAL A 172 -9.92 -8.82 5.01
N PHE A 173 -9.45 -8.31 6.15
CA PHE A 173 -8.04 -8.04 6.41
C PHE A 173 -7.20 -9.32 6.29
N GLY A 174 -7.62 -10.40 6.94
CA GLY A 174 -6.92 -11.68 6.94
C GLY A 174 -6.78 -12.26 5.54
N ALA A 175 -7.83 -12.18 4.72
CA ALA A 175 -7.79 -12.61 3.32
C ALA A 175 -6.81 -11.77 2.48
N ALA A 176 -6.81 -10.45 2.68
CA ALA A 176 -5.87 -9.54 2.03
C ALA A 176 -4.42 -9.85 2.44
N PHE A 177 -4.14 -9.87 3.75
CA PHE A 177 -2.84 -10.16 4.35
C PHE A 177 -2.30 -11.53 3.90
N ALA A 178 -3.11 -12.58 4.03
CA ALA A 178 -2.75 -13.92 3.57
C ALA A 178 -2.48 -13.95 2.07
N GLY A 179 -3.14 -13.09 1.29
CA GLY A 179 -2.87 -12.94 -0.14
C GLY A 179 -1.48 -12.46 -0.46
N VAL A 180 -0.97 -11.50 0.32
CA VAL A 180 0.38 -10.98 0.14
C VAL A 180 1.41 -11.98 0.63
N VAL A 181 1.20 -12.53 1.83
CA VAL A 181 2.15 -13.46 2.45
C VAL A 181 2.26 -14.78 1.67
N ARG A 182 1.14 -15.30 1.18
CA ARG A 182 1.12 -16.57 0.43
C ARG A 182 1.38 -16.38 -1.07
N ARG A 183 1.60 -15.15 -1.56
CA ARG A 183 1.87 -14.90 -2.98
C ARG A 183 3.16 -15.64 -3.39
N PRO A 184 3.15 -16.40 -4.51
CA PRO A 184 4.40 -16.94 -5.08
C PRO A 184 5.34 -15.81 -5.48
N VAL A 185 6.63 -16.09 -5.60
CA VAL A 185 7.60 -15.13 -6.14
C VAL A 185 7.28 -14.90 -7.63
N ILE A 186 7.15 -13.64 -8.03
CA ILE A 186 6.82 -13.25 -9.42
C ILE A 186 8.01 -12.43 -9.95
N ALA A 187 9.06 -13.14 -10.37
CA ALA A 187 10.31 -12.57 -10.88
C ALA A 187 10.92 -13.47 -11.95
N GLU A 188 11.49 -12.87 -13.01
CA GLU A 188 12.28 -13.56 -14.06
C GLU A 188 13.79 -13.52 -13.74
N ASP A 189 14.23 -12.48 -13.06
CA ASP A 189 15.63 -12.15 -12.78
C ASP A 189 15.78 -11.51 -11.38
N GLU A 190 17.04 -11.34 -10.93
CA GLU A 190 17.35 -10.74 -9.62
C GLU A 190 16.81 -9.29 -9.46
N PRO A 191 16.86 -8.41 -10.49
CA PRO A 191 16.20 -7.09 -10.43
C PRO A 191 14.68 -7.19 -10.19
N SER A 192 14.00 -8.10 -10.89
CA SER A 192 12.57 -8.35 -10.70
C SER A 192 12.25 -8.94 -9.33
N LEU A 193 13.16 -9.73 -8.75
CA LEU A 193 13.04 -10.25 -7.39
C LEU A 193 13.10 -9.12 -6.35
N ALA A 194 14.03 -8.18 -6.52
CA ALA A 194 14.12 -6.99 -5.68
C ALA A 194 12.84 -6.13 -5.76
N VAL A 195 12.29 -5.96 -6.97
CA VAL A 195 10.99 -5.30 -7.14
C VAL A 195 9.88 -6.08 -6.43
N ASP A 196 9.78 -7.41 -6.61
CA ASP A 196 8.76 -8.21 -5.92
C ASP A 196 8.80 -8.04 -4.40
N ALA A 197 10.00 -7.97 -3.81
CA ALA A 197 10.18 -7.75 -2.38
C ALA A 197 9.64 -6.38 -1.93
N VAL A 198 10.00 -5.30 -2.64
CA VAL A 198 9.48 -3.95 -2.33
C VAL A 198 7.95 -3.90 -2.51
N LEU A 199 7.44 -4.50 -3.58
CA LEU A 199 6.01 -4.55 -3.86
C LEU A 199 5.22 -5.28 -2.76
N ARG A 200 5.76 -6.34 -2.15
CA ARG A 200 5.11 -7.02 -1.01
C ARG A 200 5.00 -6.11 0.22
N ILE A 201 6.02 -5.30 0.49
CA ILE A 201 6.01 -4.35 1.61
C ILE A 201 4.99 -3.25 1.35
N GLU A 202 4.95 -2.70 0.14
CA GLU A 202 3.92 -1.73 -0.28
C GLU A 202 2.51 -2.33 -0.19
N ASP A 203 2.32 -3.56 -0.67
CA ASP A 203 1.03 -4.27 -0.63
C ASP A 203 0.55 -4.47 0.81
N LEU A 204 1.43 -4.90 1.72
CA LEU A 204 1.08 -4.98 3.15
C LEU A 204 0.71 -3.61 3.73
N SER A 205 1.33 -2.54 3.26
CA SER A 205 1.00 -1.17 3.70
C SER A 205 -0.41 -0.75 3.25
N LEU A 206 -0.93 -1.32 2.16
CA LEU A 206 -2.30 -1.07 1.67
C LEU A 206 -3.39 -1.83 2.43
N THR A 207 -3.04 -2.76 3.32
CA THR A 207 -4.03 -3.47 4.15
C THR A 207 -4.59 -2.60 5.28
N LEU A 208 -3.86 -1.56 5.70
CA LEU A 208 -4.24 -0.52 6.67
C LEU A 208 -5.17 -1.02 7.79
N PRO A 209 -4.74 -1.90 8.71
CA PRO A 209 -5.63 -2.48 9.74
C PRO A 209 -6.40 -1.41 10.52
N ALA A 210 -5.77 -0.30 10.90
CA ALA A 210 -6.42 0.79 11.63
C ALA A 210 -7.62 1.43 10.90
N ILE A 211 -7.81 1.19 9.60
CA ILE A 211 -9.01 1.65 8.87
C ILE A 211 -10.30 1.09 9.49
N TYR A 212 -10.24 -0.08 10.14
CA TYR A 212 -11.39 -0.68 10.83
C TYR A 212 -11.68 -0.04 12.19
N ALA A 213 -10.81 0.82 12.71
CA ALA A 213 -11.09 1.60 13.91
C ALA A 213 -11.81 2.93 13.59
N PHE A 214 -11.72 3.43 12.35
CA PHE A 214 -12.35 4.69 11.95
C PHE A 214 -13.88 4.72 12.06
N PRO A 215 -14.63 3.68 11.65
CA PRO A 215 -16.08 3.71 11.74
C PRO A 215 -16.58 3.96 13.16
N VAL A 216 -15.88 3.52 14.20
CA VAL A 216 -16.26 3.80 15.60
C VAL A 216 -16.37 5.30 15.89
N LEU A 217 -15.60 6.14 15.18
CA LEU A 217 -15.68 7.60 15.32
C LEU A 217 -17.02 8.17 14.85
N THR A 218 -17.74 7.51 13.93
CA THR A 218 -19.08 7.98 13.53
C THR A 218 -20.09 7.76 14.65
N ASP A 219 -19.92 6.72 15.47
CA ASP A 219 -20.79 6.46 16.62
C ASP A 219 -20.60 7.50 17.74
N LEU A 220 -19.41 8.14 17.82
CA LEU A 220 -19.17 9.24 18.76
C LEU A 220 -20.02 10.48 18.44
N VAL A 221 -20.41 10.66 17.17
CA VAL A 221 -21.28 11.76 16.72
C VAL A 221 -22.76 11.44 16.96
N THR A 222 -23.11 10.16 17.19
CA THR A 222 -24.45 9.69 17.54
C THR A 222 -24.49 9.07 18.95
N PRO A 223 -24.21 9.86 20.00
CA PRO A 223 -23.91 9.35 21.34
C PRO A 223 -25.06 8.62 22.03
N HIS A 224 -26.29 8.74 21.52
CA HIS A 224 -27.48 8.09 22.08
C HIS A 224 -27.50 6.56 21.90
N ARG A 225 -26.65 6.00 21.03
CA ARG A 225 -26.62 4.56 20.74
C ARG A 225 -25.50 3.77 21.42
N GLN A 226 -24.49 4.47 21.91
CA GLN A 226 -23.38 3.87 22.64
C GLN A 226 -23.66 3.91 24.16
N PRO A 227 -23.09 2.97 24.94
CA PRO A 227 -23.26 3.00 26.39
C PRO A 227 -22.69 4.31 27.00
N PRO A 228 -23.40 4.92 27.98
CA PRO A 228 -22.93 6.14 28.63
C PRO A 228 -21.58 5.88 29.32
N GLY A 229 -20.66 6.83 29.18
CA GLY A 229 -19.29 6.73 29.73
C GLY A 229 -18.28 5.98 28.85
N PHE A 230 -18.70 5.31 27.76
CA PHE A 230 -17.76 4.60 26.87
C PHE A 230 -17.15 5.46 25.76
N ALA A 231 -17.68 6.65 25.50
CA ALA A 231 -17.15 7.58 24.50
C ALA A 231 -15.63 7.82 24.60
N PRO A 232 -15.03 8.14 25.77
CA PRO A 232 -13.58 8.33 25.88
C PRO A 232 -12.78 7.06 25.57
N TRP A 233 -13.30 5.89 25.91
CA TRP A 233 -12.65 4.60 25.63
C TRP A 233 -12.64 4.28 24.13
N LEU A 234 -13.75 4.54 23.45
CA LEU A 234 -13.87 4.38 22.00
C LEU A 234 -12.95 5.35 21.24
N ALA A 235 -12.90 6.62 21.68
CA ALA A 235 -11.99 7.62 21.13
C ALA A 235 -10.51 7.22 21.36
N GLY A 236 -10.16 6.78 22.57
CA GLY A 236 -8.81 6.31 22.91
C GLY A 236 -8.39 5.10 22.09
N TYR A 237 -9.29 4.13 21.92
CA TYR A 237 -9.08 2.96 21.05
C TYR A 237 -8.77 3.37 19.61
N ALA A 238 -9.61 4.22 19.01
CA ALA A 238 -9.43 4.65 17.63
C ALA A 238 -8.14 5.47 17.46
N ALA A 239 -7.88 6.41 18.38
CA ALA A 239 -6.66 7.21 18.37
C ALA A 239 -5.41 6.33 18.48
N LEU A 240 -5.39 5.33 19.37
CA LEU A 240 -4.26 4.42 19.53
C LEU A 240 -4.02 3.57 18.28
N ALA A 241 -5.06 2.98 17.69
CA ALA A 241 -4.96 2.21 16.46
C ALA A 241 -4.38 3.06 15.31
N ILE A 242 -4.89 4.27 15.13
CA ILE A 242 -4.43 5.22 14.11
C ILE A 242 -2.98 5.65 14.37
N ALA A 243 -2.64 5.99 15.62
CA ALA A 243 -1.28 6.41 15.99
C ALA A 243 -0.25 5.32 15.68
N LEU A 244 -0.54 4.06 16.03
CA LEU A 244 0.34 2.92 15.72
C LEU A 244 0.51 2.74 14.21
N GLN A 245 -0.58 2.88 13.44
CA GLN A 245 -0.52 2.82 11.98
C GLN A 245 0.31 3.96 11.37
N VAL A 246 0.19 5.17 11.91
CA VAL A 246 0.94 6.35 11.45
C VAL A 246 2.43 6.20 11.78
N VAL A 247 2.76 5.77 12.99
CA VAL A 247 4.16 5.48 13.40
C VAL A 247 4.78 4.45 12.47
N ASP A 248 4.07 3.36 12.20
CA ASP A 248 4.50 2.34 11.26
C ASP A 248 4.74 2.93 9.84
N ALA A 249 3.82 3.74 9.33
CA ALA A 249 3.94 4.39 8.03
C ALA A 249 5.15 5.35 7.96
N ILE A 250 5.42 6.11 9.02
CA ILE A 250 6.56 7.03 9.09
C ILE A 250 7.88 6.25 9.10
N ILE A 251 7.99 5.22 9.94
CA ILE A 251 9.21 4.41 10.06
C ILE A 251 9.51 3.71 8.73
N HIS A 252 8.51 3.11 8.09
CA HIS A 252 8.70 2.43 6.81
C HIS A 252 8.92 3.40 5.66
N GLY A 253 8.27 4.57 5.68
CA GLY A 253 8.51 5.64 4.71
C GLY A 253 9.97 6.09 4.70
N ARG A 254 10.61 6.13 5.88
CA ARG A 254 12.04 6.44 6.03
C ARG A 254 12.96 5.29 5.63
N ARG A 255 12.51 4.04 5.79
CA ARG A 255 13.28 2.81 5.51
C ARG A 255 12.94 2.14 4.19
N ARG A 256 12.39 2.88 3.22
CA ARG A 256 12.07 2.30 1.91
C ARG A 256 13.33 1.69 1.30
N PRO A 257 13.34 0.38 0.99
CA PRO A 257 14.51 -0.27 0.40
C PRO A 257 14.84 0.43 -0.91
N ALA A 258 16.10 0.83 -1.09
CA ALA A 258 16.59 1.16 -2.41
C ALA A 258 16.63 -0.13 -3.23
N LEU A 259 16.29 -0.03 -4.52
CA LEU A 259 16.52 -1.13 -5.43
C LEU A 259 18.04 -1.29 -5.62
N PRO A 260 18.58 -2.53 -5.62
CA PRO A 260 19.97 -2.76 -5.94
C PRO A 260 20.26 -2.36 -7.40
N ASP A 261 21.54 -2.22 -7.74
CA ASP A 261 21.91 -2.02 -9.14
C ASP A 261 21.57 -3.27 -9.95
N GLY A 262 21.03 -3.10 -11.16
CA GLY A 262 20.59 -4.21 -12.00
C GLY A 262 19.97 -3.77 -13.32
N ASP A 263 19.75 -4.74 -14.21
CA ASP A 263 19.04 -4.50 -15.47
C ASP A 263 17.53 -4.49 -15.24
N TYR A 264 16.97 -3.29 -15.10
CA TYR A 264 15.53 -3.08 -14.99
C TYR A 264 14.86 -2.80 -16.34
N GLY A 265 15.61 -2.88 -17.44
CA GLY A 265 15.20 -2.52 -18.79
C GLY A 265 16.15 -1.52 -19.43
N VAL A 266 15.73 -0.91 -20.54
CA VAL A 266 16.60 -0.01 -21.32
C VAL A 266 16.91 1.25 -20.49
N PRO A 267 18.18 1.51 -20.14
CA PRO A 267 18.54 2.69 -19.35
C PRO A 267 18.15 3.96 -20.10
N SER A 268 17.77 5.00 -19.36
CA SER A 268 17.60 6.32 -19.97
C SER A 268 18.97 6.84 -20.38
N PRO A 269 19.14 7.38 -21.60
CA PRO A 269 20.36 8.10 -21.92
C PRO A 269 20.56 9.17 -20.85
N ASP A 270 21.72 9.15 -20.20
CA ASP A 270 22.00 10.04 -19.10
C ASP A 270 21.94 11.48 -19.61
N PRO A 271 21.16 12.38 -18.98
CA PRO A 271 21.05 13.76 -19.45
C PRO A 271 22.42 14.48 -19.45
N GLN A 272 23.38 14.00 -18.64
CA GLN A 272 24.75 14.50 -18.64
C GLN A 272 25.52 14.18 -19.94
N PHE A 273 25.27 13.04 -20.59
CA PHE A 273 25.91 12.75 -21.88
C PHE A 273 25.28 13.53 -23.03
N ALA A 274 23.99 13.88 -22.94
CA ALA A 274 23.35 14.75 -23.93
C ALA A 274 23.92 16.18 -23.89
N GLN A 275 24.18 16.74 -22.71
CA GLN A 275 24.82 18.07 -22.59
C GLN A 275 26.31 18.05 -22.99
N THR A 276 27.03 16.96 -22.74
CA THR A 276 28.44 16.86 -23.13
C THR A 276 28.61 16.67 -24.64
N ALA A 277 27.67 16.01 -25.31
CA ALA A 277 27.66 15.87 -26.77
C ALA A 277 27.34 17.19 -27.50
N VAL A 278 26.46 18.03 -26.95
CA VAL A 278 26.12 19.34 -27.53
C VAL A 278 27.24 20.37 -27.34
N ASN A 279 28.04 20.26 -26.27
CA ASN A 279 29.14 21.19 -26.00
C ASN A 279 30.48 20.77 -26.65
N ARG A 280 30.54 19.63 -27.35
CA ARG A 280 31.63 19.28 -28.27
C ARG A 280 31.32 19.72 -29.71
N SER A 281 30.86 20.96 -29.87
CA SER A 281 31.16 21.65 -31.12
C SER A 281 32.63 22.06 -31.10
N PRO A 282 33.41 21.84 -32.17
CA PRO A 282 34.83 22.18 -32.20
C PRO A 282 34.99 23.70 -32.12
N ARG A 283 35.17 24.23 -30.91
CA ARG A 283 35.80 25.54 -30.75
C ARG A 283 37.21 25.40 -31.29
N ARG A 284 37.45 26.03 -32.43
CA ARG A 284 38.79 26.29 -32.95
C ARG A 284 39.63 26.84 -31.82
N HIS A 285 40.73 26.16 -31.54
CA HIS A 285 41.82 26.62 -30.70
C HIS A 285 42.36 27.94 -31.28
N PRO A 286 42.42 29.03 -30.52
CA PRO A 286 43.53 29.96 -30.59
C PRO A 286 44.65 29.38 -29.71
N SER A 287 45.84 29.39 -30.26
CA SER A 287 47.11 29.12 -29.60
C SER A 287 47.30 30.08 -28.42
N ASP A 288 47.70 29.58 -27.25
CA ASP A 288 48.66 30.31 -26.42
C ASP A 288 49.37 29.38 -25.42
N PRO A 289 50.67 29.59 -25.15
CA PRO A 289 51.51 28.74 -24.33
C PRO A 289 51.70 29.29 -22.89
N ASP A 290 52.22 28.40 -22.04
CA ASP A 290 52.94 28.65 -20.78
C ASP A 290 52.25 29.38 -19.61
N GLY A 291 52.10 28.63 -18.51
CA GLY A 291 51.68 29.17 -17.22
C GLY A 291 51.74 28.14 -16.09
N LEU A 292 52.96 27.90 -15.60
CA LEU A 292 53.32 27.11 -14.42
C LEU A 292 52.68 27.64 -13.11
N ARG A 293 52.59 26.76 -12.09
CA ARG A 293 52.22 26.98 -10.66
C ARG A 293 50.72 26.93 -10.33
N ASP A 294 50.24 26.42 -9.20
CA ASP A 294 50.86 26.12 -7.91
C ASP A 294 50.07 25.04 -7.14
N ALA A 295 50.75 24.35 -6.23
CA ALA A 295 50.20 23.39 -5.29
C ALA A 295 49.48 24.08 -4.13
N GLY A 296 48.29 23.59 -3.75
CA GLY A 296 47.54 24.11 -2.60
C GLY A 296 46.63 23.04 -1.97
N GLY A 297 46.99 22.60 -0.77
CA GLY A 297 46.28 21.58 0.00
C GLY A 297 44.87 22.00 0.42
N GLY A 298 43.91 21.10 0.22
CA GLY A 298 42.50 21.26 0.61
C GLY A 298 42.10 20.30 1.73
N ARG A 299 41.61 20.88 2.83
CA ARG A 299 41.11 20.23 4.06
C ARG A 299 40.02 19.15 3.83
N PRO A 300 39.94 18.12 4.69
CA PRO A 300 38.84 17.17 4.72
C PRO A 300 37.60 17.82 5.39
N GLY A 301 36.72 18.41 4.59
CA GLY A 301 35.46 19.00 5.04
C GLY A 301 34.26 18.15 4.64
N ASP A 302 33.42 17.82 5.63
CA ASP A 302 32.00 17.41 5.57
C ASP A 302 31.47 16.93 4.21
N ARG A 303 31.44 15.61 4.01
CA ARG A 303 30.65 15.00 2.95
C ARG A 303 29.17 15.15 3.27
N ILE A 304 28.57 16.22 2.77
CA ILE A 304 27.12 16.33 2.58
C ILE A 304 26.68 15.06 1.83
N PRO A 305 25.75 14.25 2.37
CA PRO A 305 25.27 13.08 1.65
C PRO A 305 24.70 13.51 0.31
N PRO A 306 25.06 12.84 -0.80
CA PRO A 306 24.64 13.25 -2.13
C PRO A 306 23.11 13.37 -2.16
N THR A 307 22.64 14.57 -2.51
CA THR A 307 21.23 14.84 -2.73
C THR A 307 20.73 13.89 -3.81
N ARG A 308 19.79 13.01 -3.45
CA ARG A 308 19.22 12.03 -4.38
C ARG A 308 18.76 12.77 -5.65
N PRO A 309 19.20 12.35 -6.84
CA PRO A 309 18.79 12.99 -8.09
C PRO A 309 17.26 12.93 -8.18
N ARG A 310 16.58 14.08 -8.12
CA ARG A 310 15.16 14.15 -8.44
C ARG A 310 15.04 13.85 -9.93
N CYS A 311 14.58 12.67 -10.33
CA CYS A 311 14.14 12.53 -11.73
C CYS A 311 12.87 13.35 -11.88
N ARG A 312 12.94 14.38 -12.73
CA ARG A 312 11.73 15.01 -13.25
C ARG A 312 11.10 14.00 -14.23
N PRO A 313 9.79 13.74 -14.14
CA PRO A 313 9.08 13.17 -15.26
C PRO A 313 9.11 14.21 -16.39
N ASP A 314 9.70 13.84 -17.53
CA ASP A 314 9.62 14.59 -18.78
C ASP A 314 8.26 14.38 -19.46
#